data_AF-A6IKD6-F1
#
_entry.id   AF-A6IKD6-F1
#
_cell.length_a   1.000
_cell.length_b   1.000
_cell.length_c   1.000
_cell.angle_alpha   90.00
_cell.angle_beta   90.00
_cell.angle_gamma   90.00
#
_symmetry.space_group_name_H-M   'P 1'
#
loop_
_entity.id
_entity.type
_entity.pdbx_description
1 polymer ?
#
loop_
_entity_poly.entity_id
_entity_poly.type
_entity_poly.pdbx_seq_one_letter_code
_entity_poly.pdbx_strand_id
1 'polypeptide(L)'
;MLVPATEDPVHLSEVSVTLKVSSVLPPYERTVSVFAGASLEDVLKRARDLGEFTYGTQASLSGPYLTSVLGKEAGDREYWQLLRVPDTPLLQGIADYKPKNGETIELRLVRW
;
A
#
# COMPACT_ATOMS: atom_id res chain seq x y z
N MET A 1 31.61 27.70 -24.17
CA MET A 1 31.52 27.33 -22.74
C MET A 1 30.15 26.70 -22.53
N LEU A 2 30.07 25.38 -22.46
CA LEU A 2 28.80 24.67 -22.19
C LEU A 2 28.58 24.71 -20.66
N VAL A 3 27.48 25.32 -20.24
CA VAL A 3 27.03 25.26 -18.83
C VAL A 3 26.53 23.85 -18.53
N PRO A 4 26.87 23.24 -17.38
CA PRO A 4 26.35 21.93 -17.04
C PRO A 4 24.85 22.07 -16.73
N ALA A 5 24.05 21.13 -17.23
CA ALA A 5 22.66 21.01 -16.86
C ALA A 5 22.60 20.80 -15.33
N THR A 6 22.02 21.76 -14.61
CA THR A 6 21.65 21.57 -13.21
C THR A 6 20.57 20.51 -13.21
N GLU A 7 20.92 19.28 -12.80
CA GLU A 7 19.94 18.29 -12.41
C GLU A 7 19.10 18.93 -11.30
N ASP A 8 17.84 19.24 -11.60
CA ASP A 8 16.90 19.73 -10.61
C ASP A 8 16.95 18.80 -9.40
N PRO A 9 17.14 19.31 -8.17
CA PRO A 9 17.08 18.46 -7.00
C PRO A 9 15.69 17.86 -7.00
N VAL A 10 15.61 16.54 -7.13
CA VAL A 10 14.38 15.77 -7.02
C VAL A 10 13.67 16.29 -5.77
N HIS A 11 12.59 17.05 -5.94
CA HIS A 11 11.78 17.52 -4.83
C HIS A 11 11.11 16.25 -4.30
N LEU A 12 11.79 15.58 -3.36
CA LEU A 12 11.31 14.42 -2.63
C LEU A 12 10.16 14.87 -1.74
N SER A 13 9.02 15.16 -2.39
CA SER A 13 7.80 15.54 -1.71
C SER A 13 7.32 14.30 -0.97
N GLU A 14 7.20 14.38 0.35
CA GLU A 14 6.65 13.30 1.14
C GLU A 14 5.12 13.31 1.01
N VAL A 15 4.51 12.13 0.95
CA VAL A 15 3.07 11.95 0.95
C VAL A 15 2.70 11.07 2.14
N SER A 16 1.66 11.48 2.85
CA SER A 16 1.09 10.73 3.97
C SER A 16 -0.10 9.91 3.48
N VAL A 17 -0.07 8.61 3.72
CA VAL A 17 -1.10 7.66 3.32
C VAL A 17 -1.59 6.93 4.57
N THR A 18 -2.89 6.88 4.78
CA THR A 18 -3.47 6.11 5.90
C THR A 18 -3.76 4.68 5.44
N LEU A 19 -3.13 3.70 6.08
CA LEU A 19 -3.46 2.29 5.93
C LEU A 19 -4.53 1.91 6.95
N LYS A 20 -5.59 1.28 6.48
CA LYS A 20 -6.69 0.79 7.31
C LYS A 20 -6.93 -0.70 7.05
N VAL A 21 -7.14 -1.48 8.10
CA VAL A 21 -7.52 -2.89 8.03
C VAL A 21 -8.66 -3.14 9.00
N SER A 22 -9.88 -3.25 8.48
CA SER A 22 -11.09 -3.42 9.28
C SER A 22 -11.50 -4.89 9.47
N SER A 23 -10.95 -5.81 8.68
CA SER A 23 -11.28 -7.24 8.73
C SER A 23 -10.45 -8.05 9.76
N VAL A 24 -9.72 -7.38 10.66
CA VAL A 24 -8.90 -8.00 11.72
C VAL A 24 -9.24 -7.42 13.08
N LEU A 25 -8.92 -8.15 14.16
CA LEU A 25 -9.14 -7.71 15.54
C LEU A 25 -7.82 -7.75 16.33
N PRO A 26 -7.41 -6.64 16.96
CA PRO A 26 -8.00 -5.29 16.87
C PRO A 26 -7.87 -4.72 15.44
N PRO A 27 -8.78 -3.80 15.01
CA PRO A 27 -8.64 -3.14 13.73
C PRO A 27 -7.36 -2.30 13.71
N TYR A 28 -6.75 -2.19 12.52
CA TYR A 28 -5.53 -1.41 12.33
C TYR A 28 -5.83 -0.14 11.54
N GLU A 29 -5.32 1.00 12.01
CA GLU A 29 -5.36 2.26 11.28
C GLU A 29 -4.12 3.09 11.63
N ARG A 30 -3.26 3.35 10.64
CA ARG A 30 -2.03 4.13 10.83
C ARG A 30 -1.71 4.94 9.58
N THR A 31 -1.21 6.15 9.81
CA THR A 31 -0.66 6.99 8.73
C THR A 31 0.82 6.72 8.56
N VAL A 32 1.21 6.49 7.31
CA VAL A 32 2.56 6.17 6.89
C VAL A 32 3.02 7.24 5.90
N SER A 33 4.19 7.81 6.15
CA SER A 33 4.80 8.77 5.23
C SER A 33 5.80 8.07 4.32
N VAL A 34 5.67 8.32 3.01
CA VAL A 34 6.53 7.80 1.94
C VAL A 34 6.83 8.88 0.91
N PHE A 35 7.81 8.67 0.04
CA PHE A 35 8.07 9.60 -1.05
C PHE A 35 6.94 9.60 -2.09
N ALA A 36 6.67 10.76 -2.68
CA ALA A 36 5.71 10.91 -3.76
C ALA A 36 6.06 9.96 -4.92
N GLY A 37 5.03 9.26 -5.42
CA GLY A 37 5.19 8.29 -6.50
C GLY A 37 5.59 6.88 -6.05
N ALA A 38 5.80 6.66 -4.74
CA ALA A 38 5.93 5.34 -4.15
C ALA A 38 4.68 4.48 -4.43
N SER A 39 4.89 3.17 -4.58
CA SER A 39 3.81 2.20 -4.75
C SER A 39 3.10 1.92 -3.43
N LEU A 40 1.90 1.33 -3.48
CA LEU A 40 1.23 0.84 -2.29
C LEU A 40 2.07 -0.23 -1.59
N GLU A 41 2.81 -1.07 -2.33
CA GLU A 41 3.74 -2.03 -1.76
C GLU A 41 4.83 -1.34 -0.93
N ASP A 42 5.36 -0.20 -1.37
CA ASP A 42 6.33 0.58 -0.60
C ASP A 42 5.71 1.16 0.68
N VAL A 43 4.44 1.56 0.65
CA VAL A 43 3.69 1.95 1.85
C VAL A 43 3.56 0.78 2.82
N LEU A 44 3.25 -0.44 2.34
CA LEU A 44 3.17 -1.65 3.18
C LEU A 44 4.53 -2.04 3.77
N LYS A 45 5.61 -1.94 2.98
CA LYS A 45 6.99 -2.15 3.46
C LYS A 45 7.32 -1.15 4.57
N ARG A 46 7.03 0.13 4.34
CA ARG A 46 7.28 1.18 5.32
C ARG A 46 6.49 0.96 6.62
N ALA A 47 5.22 0.57 6.52
CA ALA A 47 4.41 0.22 7.68
C ALA A 47 5.01 -0.95 8.48
N ARG A 48 5.54 -1.96 7.77
CA ARG A 48 6.23 -3.10 8.38
C ARG A 48 7.51 -2.69 9.09
N ASP A 49 8.30 -1.81 8.48
CA ASP A 49 9.56 -1.32 9.05
C ASP A 49 9.33 -0.48 10.33
N LEU A 50 8.15 0.12 10.49
CA LEU A 50 7.70 0.77 11.73
C LEU A 50 7.28 -0.23 12.83
N GLY A 51 7.20 -1.53 12.52
CA GLY A 51 7.07 -2.63 13.49
C GLY A 51 5.65 -3.04 13.85
N GLU A 52 4.62 -2.30 13.42
CA GLU A 52 3.22 -2.58 13.79
C GLU A 52 2.42 -3.29 12.68
N PHE A 53 3.05 -3.60 11.55
CA PHE A 53 2.36 -4.14 10.37
C PHE A 53 3.11 -5.34 9.79
N THR A 54 2.37 -6.37 9.38
CA THR A 54 2.91 -7.51 8.63
C THR A 54 2.02 -7.81 7.44
N TYR A 55 2.62 -8.27 6.35
CA TYR A 55 1.89 -8.71 5.18
C TYR A 55 2.66 -9.79 4.43
N GLY A 56 1.94 -10.64 3.73
CA GLY A 56 2.46 -11.70 2.89
C GLY A 56 2.05 -11.49 1.44
N THR A 57 2.95 -11.84 0.53
CA THR A 57 2.68 -11.79 -0.91
C THR A 57 3.13 -13.06 -1.58
N GLN A 58 2.44 -13.43 -2.65
CA GLN A 58 2.86 -14.45 -3.59
C GLN A 58 3.16 -13.83 -4.95
N ALA A 59 4.25 -14.25 -5.59
CA ALA A 59 4.56 -13.82 -6.94
C ALA A 59 3.50 -14.33 -7.93
N SER A 60 3.06 -13.45 -8.84
CA SER A 60 2.16 -13.78 -9.94
C SER A 60 2.65 -13.15 -11.25
N LEU A 61 2.05 -13.53 -12.37
CA LEU A 61 2.35 -12.93 -13.69
C LEU A 61 2.02 -11.44 -13.75
N SER A 62 1.17 -10.94 -12.84
CA SER A 62 0.76 -9.54 -12.73
C SER A 62 1.41 -8.82 -11.56
N GLY A 63 2.51 -9.36 -11.01
CA GLY A 63 3.19 -8.82 -9.85
C GLY A 63 2.78 -9.48 -8.53
N PRO A 64 3.16 -8.90 -7.37
CA PRO A 64 2.91 -9.51 -6.07
C PRO A 64 1.42 -9.45 -5.71
N TYR A 65 0.85 -10.63 -5.47
CA TYR A 65 -0.51 -10.80 -5.00
C TYR A 65 -0.53 -10.86 -3.47
N LEU A 66 -1.37 -10.03 -2.84
CA LEU A 66 -1.48 -9.93 -1.37
C LEU A 66 -2.24 -11.13 -0.80
N THR A 67 -1.56 -11.95 0.00
CA THR A 67 -2.11 -13.20 0.56
C THR A 67 -2.41 -13.10 2.05
N SER A 68 -1.70 -12.25 2.79
CA SER A 68 -1.94 -12.06 4.22
C SER A 68 -1.70 -10.64 4.68
N VAL A 69 -2.44 -10.21 5.70
CA VAL A 69 -2.32 -8.90 6.35
C VAL A 69 -2.48 -9.11 7.85
N LEU A 70 -1.54 -8.57 8.64
CA LEU A 70 -1.51 -8.66 10.10
C LEU A 70 -1.65 -10.10 10.62
N GLY A 71 -0.97 -11.03 9.95
CA GLY A 71 -1.01 -12.47 10.26
C GLY A 71 -2.28 -13.20 9.84
N LYS A 72 -3.29 -12.53 9.28
CA LYS A 72 -4.49 -13.15 8.73
C LYS A 72 -4.28 -13.51 7.26
N GLU A 73 -4.21 -14.80 6.97
CA GLU A 73 -4.19 -15.33 5.60
C GLU A 73 -5.61 -15.36 5.00
N ALA A 74 -5.71 -15.10 3.69
CA ALA A 74 -6.94 -15.31 2.94
C ALA A 74 -7.15 -16.82 2.70
N GLY A 75 -8.31 -17.34 3.11
CA GLY A 75 -8.68 -18.73 2.89
C GLY A 75 -9.32 -19.01 1.54
N ASP A 76 -9.95 -20.18 1.42
CA ASP A 76 -10.68 -20.59 0.22
C ASP A 76 -11.82 -19.63 -0.11
N ARG A 77 -11.78 -19.10 -1.33
CA ARG A 77 -12.72 -18.08 -1.83
C ARG A 77 -12.69 -16.77 -1.03
N GLU A 78 -11.60 -16.49 -0.34
CA GLU A 78 -11.33 -15.19 0.26
C GLU A 78 -10.21 -14.48 -0.50
N TYR A 79 -10.20 -13.16 -0.46
CA TYR A 79 -9.06 -12.36 -0.91
C TYR A 79 -8.99 -11.03 -0.17
N TRP A 80 -7.79 -10.45 -0.14
CA TRP A 80 -7.57 -9.11 0.36
C TRP A 80 -7.90 -8.09 -0.74
N GLN A 81 -9.09 -7.51 -0.66
CA GLN A 81 -9.51 -6.42 -1.53
C GLN A 81 -8.78 -5.14 -1.13
N LEU A 82 -8.28 -4.42 -2.14
CA LEU A 82 -7.67 -3.10 -1.98
C LEU A 82 -8.73 -2.05 -2.31
N LEU A 83 -9.01 -1.14 -1.38
CA LEU A 83 -9.96 -0.05 -1.58
C LEU A 83 -9.33 1.30 -1.28
N ARG A 84 -9.69 2.31 -2.07
CA ARG A 84 -9.62 3.71 -1.63
C ARG A 84 -10.92 4.03 -0.88
N VAL A 85 -10.79 4.48 0.37
CA VAL A 85 -11.93 4.94 1.19
C VAL A 85 -12.63 6.10 0.46
N PRO A 86 -13.98 6.16 0.45
CA PRO A 86 -14.90 5.38 1.29
C PRO A 86 -15.14 3.92 0.87
N ASP A 87 -15.20 3.59 -0.42
CA ASP A 87 -15.51 2.21 -0.85
C ASP A 87 -15.21 1.98 -2.34
N THR A 88 -14.12 2.56 -2.86
CA THR A 88 -13.74 2.43 -4.28
C THR A 88 -12.66 1.36 -4.44
N PRO A 89 -12.95 0.19 -5.02
CA PRO A 89 -11.93 -0.82 -5.28
C PRO A 89 -10.83 -0.29 -6.20
N LEU A 90 -9.58 -0.62 -5.90
CA LEU A 90 -8.47 -0.27 -6.78
C LEU A 90 -8.49 -1.15 -8.03
N LEU A 91 -8.16 -0.55 -9.18
CA LEU A 91 -8.05 -1.26 -10.46
C LEU A 91 -6.63 -1.79 -10.71
N GLN A 92 -5.72 -1.60 -9.75
CA GLN A 92 -4.30 -1.92 -9.84
C GLN A 92 -3.86 -2.69 -8.59
N GLY A 93 -2.85 -3.54 -8.73
CA GLY A 93 -2.24 -4.26 -7.62
C GLY A 93 -1.35 -3.38 -6.75
N ILE A 94 -0.82 -3.95 -5.67
CA ILE A 94 -0.02 -3.22 -4.68
C ILE A 94 1.28 -2.64 -5.27
N ALA A 95 1.88 -3.29 -6.26
CA ALA A 95 3.12 -2.83 -6.88
C ALA A 95 2.91 -1.66 -7.88
N ASP A 96 1.71 -1.55 -8.46
CA ASP A 96 1.44 -0.58 -9.53
C ASP A 96 0.68 0.65 -9.04
N TYR A 97 -0.18 0.49 -8.03
CA TYR A 97 -0.96 1.60 -7.51
C TYR A 97 -0.06 2.57 -6.74
N LYS A 98 -0.19 3.87 -7.06
CA LYS A 98 0.56 4.96 -6.41
C LYS A 98 -0.42 5.85 -5.63
N PRO A 99 -0.52 5.68 -4.29
CA PRO A 99 -1.40 6.51 -3.48
C PRO A 99 -1.01 7.98 -3.55
N LYS A 100 -2.01 8.87 -3.46
CA LYS A 100 -1.80 10.31 -3.35
C LYS A 100 -1.73 10.74 -1.88
N ASN A 101 -1.17 11.93 -1.65
CA ASN A 101 -1.12 12.52 -0.32
C ASN A 101 -2.53 12.65 0.28
N GLY A 102 -2.70 12.21 1.52
CA GLY A 102 -3.96 12.22 2.26
C GLY A 102 -4.92 11.09 1.90
N GLU A 103 -4.58 10.18 0.98
CA GLU A 103 -5.43 9.03 0.70
C GLU A 103 -5.48 8.04 1.87
N THR A 104 -6.65 7.43 2.06
CA THR A 104 -6.80 6.27 2.94
C THR A 104 -7.02 5.02 2.08
N ILE A 105 -6.13 4.05 2.23
CA ILE A 105 -6.22 2.75 1.58
C ILE A 105 -6.65 1.72 2.60
N GLU A 106 -7.76 1.05 2.32
CA GLU A 106 -8.29 -0.04 3.13
C GLU A 106 -7.91 -1.39 2.52
N LEU A 107 -7.36 -2.28 3.35
CA LEU A 107 -7.18 -3.70 3.05
C LEU A 107 -8.32 -4.44 3.74
N ARG A 108 -9.27 -4.95 2.94
CA ARG A 108 -10.48 -5.62 3.43
C ARG A 108 -10.45 -7.07 2.99
N LEU A 109 -10.52 -8.00 3.94
CA LEU A 109 -10.72 -9.41 3.62
C LEU A 109 -12.18 -9.61 3.24
N VAL A 110 -12.42 -10.13 2.04
CA VAL A 110 -13.75 -10.36 1.48
C VAL A 110 -13.86 -11.78 0.91
N ARG A 111 -15.10 -12.27 0.78
CA ARG A 111 -15.41 -13.61 0.25
C ARG A 111 -16.19 -13.52 -1.06
N TRP A 112 -15.96 -14.44 -1.99
CA TRP A 112 -16.64 -14.55 -3.29
C TRP A 112 -17.20 -15.94 -3.61
#